data_AF-A0AAD4Q3S4-F1
#
_entry.id   AF-A0AAD4Q3S4-F1
#
_cell.length_a   1.000
_cell.length_b   1.000
_cell.length_c   1.000
_cell.angle_alpha   90.00
_cell.angle_beta   90.00
_cell.angle_gamma   90.00
#
_symmetry.space_group_name_H-M   'P 1'
#
loop_
_entity.id
_entity.type
_entity.pdbx_description
1 polymer ?
#
loop_
_entity_poly.entity_id
_entity_poly.type
_entity_poly.pdbx_seq_one_letter_code
_entity_poly.pdbx_strand_id
1 'polypeptide(L)'
;MSARAFVASERKIAKPNSSHSLANVALDLFMTIYAPSSPSAWLVHLGSAGSNNQLSLSAVLAPVIAILSHEQKQPSLMNLARKYYLATIAETGHSLLSIQQAFKDTTLMSINLLILFEARAFQG
;
A
#
# COMPACT_ATOMS: atom_id res chain seq x y z
N MET A 1 60.41 8.42 -2.18
CA MET A 1 59.40 9.49 -2.32
C MET A 1 58.68 9.26 -3.64
N SER A 2 57.36 9.14 -3.81
CA SER A 2 56.21 9.17 -2.93
C SER A 2 55.07 8.49 -3.71
N ALA A 3 54.35 7.53 -3.10
CA ALA A 3 53.20 6.87 -3.70
C ALA A 3 51.98 7.79 -3.60
N ARG A 4 51.34 8.12 -4.73
CA ARG A 4 50.09 8.88 -4.77
C ARG A 4 48.94 7.99 -4.32
N ALA A 5 48.42 8.27 -3.13
CA ALA A 5 47.23 7.64 -2.59
C ALA A 5 46.00 7.97 -3.45
N PHE A 6 45.32 6.92 -3.90
CA PHE A 6 43.99 6.98 -4.52
C PHE A 6 42.99 7.29 -3.40
N VAL A 7 42.46 8.52 -3.36
CA VAL A 7 41.37 8.88 -2.44
C VAL A 7 40.08 8.30 -3.02
N ALA A 8 39.65 7.16 -2.50
CA ALA A 8 38.34 6.61 -2.75
C ALA A 8 37.29 7.56 -2.13
N SER A 9 36.53 8.23 -2.99
CA SER A 9 35.34 8.96 -2.57
C SER A 9 34.32 7.95 -2.09
N GLU A 10 34.19 7.81 -0.77
CA GLU A 10 33.08 7.09 -0.13
C GLU A 10 31.78 7.77 -0.54
N ARG A 11 31.15 7.28 -1.61
CA ARG A 11 29.75 7.56 -1.87
C ARG A 11 28.97 6.98 -0.69
N LYS A 12 28.58 7.86 0.24
CA LYS A 12 27.52 7.57 1.22
C LYS A 12 26.30 7.10 0.42
N ILE A 13 26.10 5.79 0.34
CA ILE A 13 24.89 5.20 -0.18
C ILE A 13 23.80 5.63 0.78
N ALA A 14 22.99 6.60 0.37
CA ALA A 14 21.77 6.95 1.08
C ALA A 14 20.97 5.66 1.22
N LYS A 15 20.79 5.21 2.47
CA LYS A 15 19.92 4.08 2.79
C LYS A 15 18.55 4.42 2.19
N PRO A 16 18.01 3.61 1.25
CA PRO A 16 16.66 3.84 0.79
C PRO A 16 15.75 3.75 2.01
N ASN A 17 14.88 4.74 2.17
CA ASN A 17 13.84 4.70 3.20
C ASN A 17 13.02 3.43 2.96
N SER A 18 13.27 2.40 3.77
CA SER A 18 12.80 1.03 3.55
C SER A 18 11.28 0.90 3.54
N SER A 19 10.59 1.84 4.18
CA SER A 19 9.14 2.00 4.14
C SER A 19 8.64 2.40 2.75
N HIS A 20 9.34 3.32 2.07
CA HIS A 20 9.00 3.77 0.72
C HIS A 20 9.26 2.67 -0.31
N SER A 21 10.30 1.84 -0.11
CA SER A 21 10.54 0.68 -0.97
C SER A 21 9.50 -0.41 -0.77
N LEU A 22 9.09 -0.70 0.47
CA LEU A 22 8.06 -1.72 0.72
C LEU A 22 6.69 -1.30 0.19
N ALA A 23 6.31 -0.03 0.37
CA ALA A 23 5.08 0.51 -0.19
C ALA A 23 5.06 0.43 -1.72
N ASN A 24 6.18 0.73 -2.38
CA ASN A 24 6.30 0.63 -3.82
C ASN A 24 6.23 -0.82 -4.32
N VAL A 25 6.91 -1.76 -3.63
CA VAL A 25 6.85 -3.20 -3.97
C VAL A 25 5.45 -3.76 -3.77
N ALA A 26 4.80 -3.38 -2.68
CA ALA A 26 3.41 -3.71 -2.42
C ALA A 26 2.53 -3.21 -3.57
N LEU A 27 2.57 -1.91 -3.87
CA LEU A 27 1.79 -1.31 -4.95
C LEU A 27 2.04 -2.00 -6.30
N ASP A 28 3.30 -2.26 -6.64
CA ASP A 28 3.67 -2.95 -7.88
C ASP A 28 3.03 -4.34 -7.96
N LEU A 29 3.12 -5.14 -6.89
CA LEU A 29 2.45 -6.45 -6.81
C LEU A 29 0.93 -6.35 -6.96
N PHE A 30 0.33 -5.34 -6.32
CA PHE A 30 -1.10 -5.13 -6.41
C PHE A 30 -1.55 -4.78 -7.83
N MET A 31 -0.82 -3.90 -8.51
CA MET A 31 -1.17 -3.45 -9.86
C MET A 31 -0.87 -4.49 -10.93
N THR A 32 0.18 -5.30 -10.76
CA THR A 32 0.63 -6.28 -11.76
C THR A 32 0.01 -7.66 -11.60
N ILE A 33 -0.27 -8.08 -10.36
CA ILE A 33 -0.75 -9.45 -10.07
C ILE A 33 -2.21 -9.40 -9.62
N TYR A 34 -2.51 -8.62 -8.59
CA TYR A 34 -3.81 -8.71 -7.93
C TYR A 34 -4.94 -8.05 -8.73
N ALA A 35 -4.78 -6.79 -9.12
CA ALA A 35 -5.80 -6.02 -9.82
C ALA A 35 -6.23 -6.65 -11.16
N PRO A 36 -5.33 -7.14 -12.04
CA PRO A 36 -5.71 -7.77 -13.30
C PRO A 36 -6.40 -9.13 -13.12
N SER A 37 -6.10 -9.86 -12.05
CA SER A 37 -6.69 -11.17 -11.76
C SER A 37 -8.06 -11.09 -11.07
N SER A 38 -8.45 -9.90 -10.62
CA SER A 38 -9.65 -9.73 -9.84
C SER A 38 -10.90 -9.65 -10.72
N PRO A 39 -12.02 -10.28 -10.33
CA PRO A 39 -13.31 -10.07 -10.99
C PRO A 39 -13.85 -8.64 -10.83
N SER A 40 -13.23 -7.83 -9.95
CA SER A 40 -13.61 -6.46 -9.66
C SER A 40 -13.03 -5.48 -10.68
N ALA A 41 -13.81 -5.16 -11.72
CA ALA A 41 -13.42 -4.22 -12.79
C ALA A 41 -12.96 -2.84 -12.29
N TRP A 42 -13.41 -2.41 -11.10
CA TRP A 42 -13.03 -1.12 -10.52
C TRP A 42 -11.57 -1.03 -10.08
N LEU A 43 -10.89 -2.16 -9.86
CA LEU A 43 -9.48 -2.18 -9.43
C LEU A 43 -8.53 -1.63 -10.50
N VAL A 44 -8.87 -1.80 -11.77
CA VAL A 44 -8.11 -1.23 -12.90
C VAL A 44 -8.15 0.31 -12.85
N HIS A 45 -9.21 0.89 -12.31
CA HIS A 45 -9.37 2.34 -12.17
C HIS A 45 -8.58 2.95 -11.01
N LEU A 46 -8.01 2.14 -10.12
CA LEU A 46 -7.14 2.63 -9.04
C LEU A 46 -5.89 3.31 -9.58
N GLY A 47 -5.34 2.82 -10.70
CA GLY A 47 -4.18 3.43 -11.35
C GLY A 47 -4.47 4.80 -11.94
N SER A 48 -5.70 5.02 -12.43
CA SER A 48 -6.14 6.31 -12.98
C SER A 48 -6.63 7.28 -11.90
N ALA A 49 -7.19 6.78 -10.79
CA ALA A 49 -7.77 7.59 -9.72
C ALA A 49 -6.75 8.44 -8.96
N GLY A 50 -5.48 8.01 -8.93
CA GLY A 50 -4.38 8.74 -8.27
C GLY A 50 -4.13 10.16 -8.77
N SER A 51 -4.71 10.57 -9.91
CA SER A 51 -4.52 11.90 -10.50
C SER A 51 -5.47 12.99 -9.98
N ASN A 52 -6.73 12.66 -9.65
CA ASN A 52 -7.77 13.67 -9.39
C ASN A 52 -8.61 13.45 -8.12
N ASN A 53 -8.53 12.27 -7.50
CA ASN A 53 -9.26 11.91 -6.29
C ASN A 53 -8.34 10.99 -5.50
N GLN A 54 -7.53 11.56 -4.59
CA GLN A 54 -6.49 10.83 -3.86
C GLN A 54 -7.12 9.74 -3.00
N LEU A 55 -7.20 8.54 -3.57
CA LEU A 55 -7.40 7.33 -2.82
C LEU A 55 -6.33 7.26 -1.73
N SER A 56 -6.77 6.91 -0.53
CA SER A 56 -5.85 6.75 0.60
C SER A 56 -4.78 5.72 0.27
N LEU A 57 -3.51 6.12 0.44
CA LEU A 57 -2.38 5.20 0.36
C LEU A 57 -2.50 4.11 1.43
N SER A 58 -3.01 4.46 2.62
CA SER A 58 -3.27 3.49 3.70
C SER A 58 -4.25 2.40 3.24
N ALA A 59 -5.29 2.79 2.49
CA ALA A 59 -6.31 1.86 1.99
C ALA A 59 -5.70 0.83 1.05
N VAL A 60 -4.75 1.22 0.21
CA VAL A 60 -4.07 0.29 -0.69
C VAL A 60 -3.04 -0.56 0.05
N LEU A 61 -2.23 0.05 0.93
CA LEU A 61 -1.15 -0.65 1.60
C LEU A 61 -1.63 -1.74 2.56
N ALA A 62 -2.77 -1.56 3.23
CA ALA A 62 -3.30 -2.54 4.17
C ALA A 62 -3.49 -3.94 3.55
N PRO A 63 -4.37 -4.15 2.54
CA PRO A 63 -4.59 -5.47 1.95
C PRO A 63 -3.34 -6.02 1.26
N VAL A 64 -2.53 -5.14 0.67
CA VAL A 64 -1.38 -5.57 -0.14
C VAL A 64 -0.23 -6.07 0.72
N ILE A 65 0.08 -5.37 1.82
CA ILE A 65 1.07 -5.85 2.79
C ILE A 65 0.56 -7.12 3.47
N ALA A 66 -0.76 -7.27 3.67
CA ALA A 66 -1.34 -8.52 4.18
C ALA A 66 -1.13 -9.70 3.20
N ILE A 67 -1.37 -9.49 1.91
CA ILE A 67 -1.06 -10.49 0.86
C ILE A 67 0.43 -10.83 0.89
N LEU A 68 1.31 -9.82 0.90
CA LEU A 68 2.76 -10.01 0.93
C LEU A 68 3.21 -10.78 2.17
N SER A 69 2.59 -10.52 3.33
CA SER A 69 2.85 -11.24 4.58
C SER A 69 2.60 -12.74 4.43
N HIS A 70 1.56 -13.12 3.70
CA HIS A 70 1.23 -14.52 3.44
C HIS A 70 2.19 -15.15 2.43
N GLU A 71 2.40 -14.49 1.29
CA GLU A 71 3.31 -14.97 0.24
C GLU A 71 4.74 -15.17 0.75
N GLN A 72 5.24 -14.25 1.59
CA GLN A 72 6.59 -14.33 2.16
C GLN A 72 6.67 -15.09 3.48
N LYS A 73 5.55 -15.58 4.02
CA LYS A 73 5.46 -16.21 5.35
C LYS A 73 6.14 -15.37 6.44
N GLN A 74 5.91 -14.05 6.42
CA GLN A 74 6.55 -13.10 7.32
C GLN A 74 5.50 -12.38 8.20
N PRO A 75 5.15 -12.94 9.38
CA PRO A 75 4.06 -12.42 10.21
C PRO A 75 4.23 -10.97 10.70
N SER A 76 5.46 -10.45 10.74
CA SER A 76 5.72 -9.06 11.09
C SER A 76 5.14 -8.07 10.08
N LEU A 77 4.99 -8.47 8.81
CA LEU A 77 4.32 -7.66 7.78
C LEU A 77 2.83 -7.54 8.07
N MET A 78 2.17 -8.59 8.59
CA MET A 78 0.77 -8.50 9.00
C MET A 78 0.56 -7.45 10.11
N ASN A 79 1.52 -7.29 11.03
CA ASN A 79 1.44 -6.21 12.03
C ASN A 79 1.52 -4.82 11.39
N LEU A 80 2.30 -4.65 10.34
CA LEU A 80 2.35 -3.41 9.57
C LEU A 80 1.06 -3.19 8.77
N ALA A 81 0.52 -4.24 8.14
CA ALA A 81 -0.74 -4.19 7.42
C ALA A 81 -1.90 -3.75 8.33
N ARG A 82 -1.97 -4.27 9.56
CA ARG A 82 -2.96 -3.85 10.58
C ARG A 82 -2.86 -2.37 10.94
N LYS A 83 -1.66 -1.78 10.96
CA LYS A 83 -1.50 -0.33 11.19
C LYS A 83 -2.15 0.50 10.08
N TYR A 84 -1.92 0.11 8.83
CA TYR A 84 -2.55 0.78 7.68
C TYR A 84 -4.06 0.53 7.62
N TYR A 85 -4.52 -0.65 8.02
CA TYR A 85 -5.96 -0.95 8.14
C TYR A 85 -6.65 0.00 9.13
N LEU A 86 -6.07 0.17 10.33
CA LEU A 86 -6.61 1.10 11.33
C LEU A 86 -6.60 2.55 10.84
N ALA A 87 -5.54 2.98 10.15
CA ALA A 87 -5.49 4.32 9.53
C ALA A 87 -6.60 4.49 8.49
N THR A 88 -6.82 3.46 7.66
CA THR A 88 -7.88 3.48 6.64
C THR A 88 -9.28 3.55 7.26
N ILE A 89 -9.54 2.85 8.36
CA ILE A 89 -10.81 2.97 9.10
C ILE A 89 -11.02 4.41 9.56
N ALA A 90 -10.01 5.04 10.16
CA ALA A 90 -10.13 6.42 10.64
C ALA A 90 -10.42 7.39 9.48
N GLU A 91 -9.66 7.30 8.40
CA GLU A 91 -9.81 8.16 7.21
C GLU A 91 -11.17 7.96 6.50
N THR A 92 -11.59 6.70 6.36
CA THR A 92 -12.88 6.35 5.73
C THR A 92 -14.05 6.74 6.63
N GLY A 93 -13.91 6.53 7.95
CA GLY A 93 -14.90 6.92 8.94
C GLY A 93 -15.22 8.40 8.89
N HIS A 94 -14.21 9.26 8.77
CA HIS A 94 -14.41 10.70 8.57
C HIS A 94 -15.20 11.01 7.29
N SER A 95 -14.91 10.30 6.19
CA SER A 95 -15.61 10.48 4.91
C SER A 95 -17.08 10.04 4.96
N LEU A 96 -17.42 9.12 5.86
CA LEU A 96 -18.79 8.65 6.06
C LEU A 96 -19.66 9.59 6.91
N LEU A 97 -19.06 10.56 7.60
CA LEU A 97 -19.79 11.56 8.39
C LEU A 97 -20.55 12.58 7.53
N SER A 98 -20.22 12.69 6.24
CA SER A 98 -20.91 13.57 5.29
C SER A 98 -21.47 12.77 4.14
N ILE A 99 -22.77 12.96 3.84
CA ILE A 99 -23.45 12.32 2.71
C ILE A 99 -22.70 12.60 1.40
N GLN A 100 -22.23 13.83 1.19
CA GLN A 100 -21.51 14.23 -0.03
C GLN A 100 -20.17 13.50 -0.19
N GLN A 101 -19.53 13.14 0.92
CA GLN A 101 -18.26 12.41 0.91
C GLN A 101 -18.48 10.90 0.88
N ALA A 102 -19.56 10.39 1.48
CA ALA A 102 -19.93 8.99 1.47
C ALA A 102 -20.21 8.47 0.05
N PHE A 103 -20.77 9.30 -0.83
CA PHE A 103 -21.04 8.96 -2.23
C PHE A 103 -19.82 9.04 -3.16
N LYS A 104 -18.64 9.44 -2.66
CA LYS A 104 -17.44 9.48 -3.50
C LYS A 104 -16.94 8.07 -3.79
N ASP A 105 -16.55 7.82 -5.04
CA ASP A 105 -15.92 6.56 -5.46
C ASP A 105 -14.72 6.20 -4.58
N THR A 106 -13.94 7.17 -4.14
CA THR A 106 -12.80 6.96 -3.23
C THR A 106 -13.21 6.33 -1.90
N THR A 107 -14.37 6.70 -1.36
CA THR A 107 -14.90 6.14 -0.11
C THR A 107 -15.31 4.69 -0.33
N LEU A 108 -16.02 4.41 -1.43
CA LEU A 108 -16.39 3.06 -1.81
C LEU A 108 -15.17 2.18 -2.07
N MET A 109 -14.15 2.70 -2.75
CA MET A 109 -12.88 2.02 -2.99
C MET A 109 -12.17 1.68 -1.68
N SER A 110 -12.05 2.63 -0.75
CA SER A 110 -11.45 2.38 0.57
C SER A 110 -12.19 1.30 1.34
N ILE A 111 -13.54 1.29 1.31
CA ILE A 111 -14.36 0.23 1.93
C ILE A 111 -14.06 -1.14 1.30
N ASN A 112 -14.00 -1.23 -0.03
CA ASN A 112 -13.69 -2.49 -0.68
C ASN A 112 -12.26 -2.99 -0.35
N LEU A 113 -11.30 -2.08 -0.20
CA LEU A 113 -9.93 -2.43 0.20
C LEU A 113 -9.84 -2.87 1.67
N LEU A 114 -10.66 -2.29 2.56
CA LEU A 114 -10.82 -2.78 3.94
C LEU A 114 -11.37 -4.22 3.95
N ILE A 115 -12.42 -4.49 3.18
CA ILE A 115 -13.00 -5.84 3.04
C ILE A 115 -11.96 -6.83 2.51
N LEU A 116 -11.15 -6.42 1.52
CA LEU A 116 -10.07 -7.26 1.01
C LEU A 116 -9.02 -7.55 2.08
N PHE A 117 -8.63 -6.56 2.88
CA PHE A 117 -7.72 -6.79 4.00
C PHE A 117 -8.30 -7.82 4.96
N GLU A 118 -9.56 -7.67 5.38
CA GLU A 118 -10.21 -8.60 6.31
C GLU A 118 -10.27 -10.01 5.75
N ALA A 119 -10.63 -10.16 4.47
CA ALA A 119 -10.64 -11.45 3.79
C ALA A 119 -9.25 -12.12 3.85
N ARG A 120 -8.16 -11.35 3.72
CA ARG A 120 -6.80 -11.89 3.80
C ARG A 120 -6.31 -12.08 5.24
N ALA A 121 -6.66 -11.22 6.17
CA ALA A 121 -6.20 -11.29 7.55
C ALA A 121 -6.90 -12.38 8.37
N PHE A 122 -8.13 -12.75 7.99
CA PHE A 122 -8.97 -13.73 8.69
C PHE A 122 -9.24 -15.00 7.88
N GLN A 123 -8.64 -15.16 6.70
CA GLN A 123 -8.49 -16.46 6.06
C GLN A 123 -7.54 -17.29 6.94
N GLY A 124 -8.09 -18.29 7.63
CA GLY A 124 -7.39 -19.16 8.58
C GLY A 124 -6.29 -19.99 7.95
#